data_AF-A0A432QA93-F1
#
_entry.id   AF-A0A432QA93-F1
#
_cell.length_a   1.000
_cell.length_b   1.000
_cell.length_c   1.000
_cell.angle_alpha   90.00
_cell.angle_beta   90.00
_cell.angle_gamma   90.00
#
_symmetry.space_group_name_H-M   'P 1'
#
loop_
_entity.id
_entity.type
_entity.pdbx_description
1 polymer ?
#
loop_
_entity_poly.entity_id
_entity_poly.type
_entity_poly.pdbx_seq_one_letter_code
_entity_poly.pdbx_strand_id
1 'polypeptide(L)'
;MDIKIEQACPQCGAPIVIKETDRLLTCPYCEVKSFIRVNGAFRYYLPPRENTGRDAPLVYVPYLRFKGSIFVVNEAGIGHKVMDTTQIGVDLPGLPPSLGIRPQAMPVKRMIPQTLGRYLPLTIKARAVLEKAIRLTPLRVERRETVRKPVTYDGE
;
A
#
# COMPACT_ATOMS: atom_id res chain seq x y z
N MET A 1 0.73 -0.84 -10.52
CA MET A 1 1.14 0.57 -10.59
C MET A 1 1.77 0.97 -9.26
N ASP A 2 2.97 1.52 -9.28
CA ASP A 2 3.84 1.63 -8.09
C ASP A 2 4.00 3.07 -7.63
N ILE A 3 4.11 3.28 -6.32
CA ILE A 3 4.49 4.56 -5.74
C ILE A 3 5.97 4.84 -5.96
N LYS A 4 6.32 6.11 -6.18
CA LYS A 4 7.70 6.60 -6.16
C LYS A 4 8.04 7.04 -4.75
N ILE A 5 9.11 6.48 -4.19
CA ILE A 5 9.53 6.74 -2.82
C ILE A 5 10.89 7.44 -2.85
N GLU A 6 10.93 8.64 -2.31
CA GLU A 6 12.16 9.40 -2.07
C GLU A 6 12.77 9.03 -0.73
N GLN A 7 14.06 8.76 -0.73
CA GLN A 7 14.89 8.63 0.46
C GLN A 7 16.32 9.08 0.16
N ALA A 8 17.11 9.32 1.20
CA ALA A 8 18.55 9.58 1.05
C ALA A 8 19.34 8.27 1.00
N CYS A 9 20.43 8.24 0.24
CA CYS A 9 21.40 7.15 0.27
C CYS A 9 22.05 7.07 1.67
N PRO A 10 22.09 5.90 2.33
CA PRO A 10 22.67 5.77 3.67
C PRO A 10 24.18 6.01 3.71
N GLN A 11 24.88 5.93 2.56
CA GLN A 11 26.33 6.11 2.48
C GLN A 11 26.74 7.55 2.15
N CYS A 12 26.15 8.15 1.11
CA CYS A 12 26.56 9.48 0.62
C CYS A 12 25.51 10.58 0.81
N GLY A 13 24.32 10.26 1.34
CA GLY A 13 23.24 11.22 1.52
C GLY A 13 22.51 11.65 0.24
N ALA A 14 22.98 11.25 -0.94
CA ALA A 14 22.38 11.65 -2.21
C ALA A 14 20.93 11.17 -2.35
N PRO A 15 20.06 11.97 -3.00
CA PRO A 15 18.65 11.60 -3.17
C PRO A 15 18.51 10.40 -4.10
N ILE A 16 17.70 9.43 -3.68
CA ILE A 16 17.38 8.25 -4.48
C ILE A 16 15.88 8.05 -4.53
N VAL A 17 15.39 7.64 -5.70
CA VAL A 17 13.98 7.32 -5.93
C VAL A 17 13.86 5.83 -6.17
N ILE A 18 13.08 5.15 -5.33
CA ILE A 18 12.83 3.71 -5.43
C ILE A 18 11.35 3.42 -5.69
N LYS A 19 11.06 2.25 -6.23
CA LYS A 19 9.70 1.73 -6.38
C LYS A 19 9.26 1.02 -5.10
N GLU A 20 7.95 0.91 -4.92
CA GLU A 20 7.30 0.22 -3.80
C GLU A 20 7.84 -1.20 -3.51
N THR A 21 8.14 -1.95 -4.56
CA THR A 21 8.60 -3.34 -4.48
C THR A 21 10.11 -3.48 -4.37
N ASP A 22 10.86 -2.38 -4.52
CA ASP A 22 12.32 -2.45 -4.48
C ASP A 22 12.79 -2.79 -3.07
N ARG A 23 13.74 -3.73 -3.00
CA ARG A 23 14.38 -4.16 -1.75
C ARG A 23 15.89 -4.02 -1.80
N LEU A 24 16.48 -4.18 -2.99
CA LEU A 24 17.88 -3.88 -3.24
C LEU A 24 17.95 -2.51 -3.92
N LEU A 25 18.69 -1.58 -3.33
CA LEU A 25 18.96 -0.27 -3.92
C LEU A 25 20.41 -0.21 -4.41
N THR A 26 20.61 0.41 -5.55
CA THR A 26 21.94 0.80 -6.05
C THR A 26 21.94 2.31 -6.14
N CYS A 27 22.84 2.97 -5.40
CA CYS A 27 22.94 4.42 -5.46
C CYS A 27 23.57 4.85 -6.80
N PRO A 28 22.95 5.74 -7.59
CA PRO A 28 23.55 6.20 -8.85
C PRO A 28 24.72 7.17 -8.65
N TYR A 29 25.01 7.60 -7.42
CA TYR A 29 26.06 8.57 -7.10
C TYR A 29 27.33 7.93 -6.55
N CYS A 30 27.19 6.97 -5.63
CA CYS A 30 28.34 6.28 -5.02
C CYS A 30 28.36 4.76 -5.29
N GLU A 31 27.44 4.27 -6.12
CA GLU A 31 27.34 2.88 -6.58
C GLU A 31 27.16 1.81 -5.48
N VAL A 32 27.05 2.23 -4.22
CA VAL A 32 26.82 1.32 -3.10
C VAL A 32 25.49 0.59 -3.30
N LYS A 33 25.54 -0.71 -3.07
CA LYS A 33 24.35 -1.57 -3.00
C LYS A 33 23.95 -1.72 -1.55
N SER A 34 22.68 -1.44 -1.24
CA SER A 34 22.16 -1.68 0.10
C SER A 34 20.78 -2.32 0.07
N PHE A 35 20.47 -3.07 1.12
CA PHE A 35 19.24 -3.83 1.23
C PHE A 35 18.29 -3.18 2.23
N ILE A 36 17.04 -2.98 1.82
CA ILE A 36 16.01 -2.36 2.66
C ILE A 36 15.24 -3.45 3.40
N ARG A 37 15.47 -3.53 4.70
CA ARG A 37 14.68 -4.33 5.63
C ARG A 37 13.81 -3.43 6.51
N VAL A 38 12.58 -3.88 6.77
CA VAL A 38 11.68 -3.28 7.76
C VAL A 38 11.06 -4.37 8.61
N ASN A 39 10.83 -4.08 9.89
CA ASN A 39 10.02 -4.92 10.76
C ASN A 39 8.55 -4.47 10.60
N GLY A 40 7.75 -5.30 9.93
CA GLY A 40 6.35 -5.00 9.61
C GLY A 40 6.17 -4.28 8.28
N ALA A 41 5.19 -3.38 8.21
CA ALA A 41 4.87 -2.65 6.98
C ALA A 41 5.78 -1.44 6.78
N PHE A 42 6.07 -1.13 5.51
CA PHE A 42 6.69 0.14 5.15
C PHE A 42 5.77 1.31 5.49
N ARG A 43 6.35 2.37 6.04
CA ARG A 43 5.64 3.61 6.37
C ARG A 43 6.16 4.74 5.50
N TYR A 44 5.25 5.43 4.86
CA TYR A 44 5.52 6.57 4.00
C TYR A 44 4.66 7.74 4.43
N TYR A 45 5.11 8.94 4.15
CA TYR A 45 4.32 10.16 4.34
C TYR A 45 4.31 10.99 3.06
N LEU A 46 3.22 11.72 2.88
CA LEU A 46 3.16 12.77 1.87
C LEU A 46 3.94 13.97 2.40
N PRO A 47 4.96 14.44 1.68
CA PRO A 47 5.70 15.62 2.12
C PRO A 47 4.72 16.80 2.23
N PRO A 48 4.80 17.58 3.32
CA PRO A 48 4.02 18.80 3.43
C PRO A 48 4.38 19.75 2.28
N ARG A 49 3.45 20.64 1.91
CA ARG A 49 3.74 21.69 0.93
C ARG A 49 4.84 22.59 1.50
N GLU A 50 5.76 23.06 0.66
CA GLU A 50 6.91 23.86 1.11
C GLU A 50 6.52 25.15 1.88
N ASN A 51 5.27 25.61 1.72
CA ASN A 51 4.73 26.83 2.35
C ASN A 51 3.83 26.58 3.58
N THR A 52 3.64 25.34 4.04
CA THR A 52 3.03 25.12 5.37
C THR A 52 4.09 25.49 6.41
N GLY A 53 3.87 26.58 7.15
CA GLY A 53 4.86 27.24 7.99
C GLY A 53 5.77 26.28 8.75
N ARG A 54 7.08 26.53 8.69
CA ARG A 54 8.13 25.75 9.37
C ARG A 54 7.85 25.50 10.87
N ASP A 55 7.00 26.33 11.47
CA ASP A 55 6.68 26.32 12.89
C ASP A 55 5.28 25.76 13.23
N ALA A 56 4.49 25.37 12.22
CA ALA A 56 3.19 24.74 12.47
C ALA A 56 3.39 23.27 12.89
N PRO A 57 2.78 22.82 14.00
CA PRO A 57 2.93 21.44 14.44
C PRO A 57 2.32 20.48 13.41
N LEU A 58 3.18 19.66 12.78
CA LEU A 58 2.74 18.62 11.85
C LEU A 58 2.13 17.44 12.60
N VAL A 59 0.97 16.97 12.14
CA VAL A 59 0.32 15.76 12.63
C VAL A 59 0.14 14.78 11.48
N TYR A 60 0.72 13.59 11.62
CA TYR A 60 0.58 12.51 10.66
C TYR A 60 -0.56 11.58 11.05
N VAL A 61 -1.47 11.37 10.09
CA VAL A 61 -2.63 10.50 10.22
C VAL A 61 -2.36 9.18 9.49
N PRO A 62 -2.55 8.01 10.12
CA PRO A 62 -2.31 6.73 9.49
C PRO A 62 -3.41 6.38 8.48
N TYR A 63 -2.99 6.11 7.25
CA TYR A 63 -3.82 5.46 6.22
C TYR A 63 -3.14 4.15 5.79
N LEU A 64 -3.92 3.08 5.72
CA LEU A 64 -3.47 1.79 5.23
C LEU A 64 -3.77 1.70 3.73
N ARG A 65 -2.75 1.43 2.94
CA ARG A 65 -2.91 1.07 1.53
C ARG A 65 -2.94 -0.44 1.40
N PHE A 66 -4.00 -0.97 0.80
CA PHE A 66 -4.07 -2.37 0.41
C PHE A 66 -3.94 -2.47 -1.10
N LYS A 67 -2.88 -3.14 -1.54
CA LYS A 67 -2.58 -3.38 -2.95
C LYS A 67 -2.33 -4.87 -3.15
N GLY A 68 -3.15 -5.52 -3.97
CA GLY A 68 -3.05 -6.95 -4.23
C GLY A 68 -4.30 -7.52 -4.87
N SER A 69 -4.40 -8.84 -4.84
CA SER A 69 -5.58 -9.58 -5.33
C SER A 69 -6.31 -10.22 -4.18
N ILE A 70 -7.63 -10.07 -4.16
CA ILE A 70 -8.55 -10.76 -3.25
C ILE A 70 -9.20 -11.89 -4.03
N PHE A 71 -9.26 -13.06 -3.41
CA PHE A 71 -9.99 -14.22 -3.90
C PHE A 71 -11.05 -14.59 -2.86
N VAL A 72 -12.27 -14.87 -3.32
CA VAL A 72 -13.37 -15.36 -2.50
C VAL A 72 -13.87 -16.63 -3.14
N VAL A 73 -13.92 -17.71 -2.36
CA VAL A 73 -14.43 -19.00 -2.81
C VAL A 73 -15.77 -19.23 -2.13
N ASN A 74 -16.81 -19.47 -2.91
CA ASN A 74 -18.14 -19.82 -2.41
C ASN A 74 -18.78 -20.87 -3.33
N GLU A 75 -20.01 -21.28 -3.01
CA GLU A 75 -20.76 -22.28 -3.78
C GLU A 75 -20.99 -21.86 -5.25
N ALA A 76 -21.04 -20.55 -5.53
CA ALA A 76 -21.22 -20.01 -6.88
C ALA A 76 -19.92 -19.99 -7.71
N GLY A 77 -18.76 -20.22 -7.10
CA GLY A 77 -17.46 -20.29 -7.77
C GLY A 77 -16.35 -19.50 -7.07
N ILE A 78 -15.33 -19.13 -7.86
CA ILE A 78 -14.21 -18.31 -7.40
C ILE A 78 -14.45 -16.88 -7.89
N GLY A 79 -14.72 -15.98 -6.95
CA GLY A 79 -14.67 -14.55 -7.20
C GLY A 79 -13.24 -14.03 -7.02
N HIS A 80 -12.79 -13.15 -7.90
CA HIS A 80 -11.48 -12.52 -7.77
C HIS A 80 -11.57 -11.03 -8.06
N LYS A 81 -10.66 -10.26 -7.46
CA LYS A 81 -10.52 -8.83 -7.73
C LYS A 81 -9.15 -8.30 -7.39
N VAL A 82 -8.61 -7.45 -8.27
CA VAL A 82 -7.46 -6.60 -7.97
C VAL A 82 -7.94 -5.39 -7.18
N MET A 83 -7.30 -5.13 -6.05
CA MET A 83 -7.57 -4.02 -5.16
C MET A 83 -6.33 -3.13 -5.03
N ASP A 84 -6.51 -1.82 -5.16
CA ASP A 84 -5.55 -0.79 -4.80
C ASP A 84 -6.34 0.36 -4.16
N THR A 85 -6.42 0.36 -2.83
CA THR A 85 -7.23 1.33 -2.07
C THR A 85 -6.48 1.81 -0.84
N THR A 86 -6.78 3.05 -0.41
CA THR A 86 -6.34 3.59 0.87
C THR A 86 -7.53 3.70 1.80
N GLN A 87 -7.33 3.32 3.06
CA GLN A 87 -8.36 3.36 4.09
C GLN A 87 -7.79 3.98 5.36
N ILE A 88 -8.58 4.84 6.00
CA ILE A 88 -8.21 5.44 7.28
C ILE A 88 -7.97 4.35 8.34
N GLY A 89 -6.86 4.49 9.07
CA GLY A 89 -6.44 3.54 10.11
C GLY A 89 -6.70 4.02 11.54
N VAL A 90 -7.31 5.20 11.68
CA VAL A 90 -7.68 5.80 12.95
C VAL A 90 -9.19 6.03 13.00
N ASP A 91 -9.77 5.78 14.16
CA ASP A 91 -11.14 6.16 14.47
C ASP A 91 -11.16 7.58 15.04
N LEU A 92 -11.24 8.56 14.15
CA LEU A 92 -11.32 9.98 14.51
C LEU A 92 -12.32 10.67 13.56
N PRO A 93 -13.36 11.34 14.09
CA PRO A 93 -14.33 12.04 13.26
C PRO A 93 -13.70 13.20 12.48
N GLY A 94 -14.25 13.52 11.31
CA GLY A 94 -13.82 14.64 10.47
C GLY A 94 -12.70 14.34 9.48
N LEU A 95 -12.10 13.14 9.51
CA LEU A 95 -11.12 12.71 8.52
C LEU A 95 -11.78 11.96 7.35
N PRO A 96 -11.28 12.14 6.11
CA PRO A 96 -11.85 11.46 4.97
C PRO A 96 -11.58 9.94 5.04
N PRO A 97 -12.50 9.10 4.53
CA PRO A 97 -12.36 7.64 4.61
C PRO A 97 -11.19 7.09 3.79
N SER A 98 -10.74 7.84 2.78
CA SER A 98 -9.58 7.54 1.95
C SER A 98 -8.80 8.83 1.69
N LEU A 99 -7.53 8.72 1.32
CA LEU A 99 -6.70 9.88 1.03
C LEU A 99 -7.11 10.61 -0.26
N GLY A 100 -7.91 10.00 -1.14
CA GLY A 100 -8.37 10.60 -2.40
C GLY A 100 -7.28 10.92 -3.44
N ILE A 101 -6.01 10.86 -3.03
CA ILE A 101 -4.86 11.03 -3.91
C ILE A 101 -4.54 9.73 -4.63
N ARG A 102 -4.32 9.86 -5.93
CA ARG A 102 -3.66 8.83 -6.74
C ARG A 102 -2.20 8.78 -6.30
N PRO A 103 -1.72 7.70 -5.66
CA PRO A 103 -0.33 7.62 -5.20
C PRO A 103 0.68 7.73 -6.36
N GLN A 104 0.21 7.55 -7.60
CA GLN A 104 1.00 7.77 -8.82
C GLN A 104 1.34 9.24 -9.09
N ALA A 105 0.58 10.19 -8.52
CA ALA A 105 0.67 11.61 -8.85
C ALA A 105 1.70 12.37 -8.01
N MET A 106 2.17 11.82 -6.90
CA MET A 106 3.04 12.55 -5.96
C MET A 106 4.08 11.61 -5.32
N PRO A 107 5.37 11.98 -5.33
CA PRO A 107 6.39 11.21 -4.62
C PRO A 107 6.11 11.23 -3.11
N VAL A 108 6.29 10.08 -2.47
CA VAL A 108 6.20 9.95 -1.01
C VAL A 108 7.60 9.87 -0.42
N LYS A 109 7.74 10.26 0.84
CA LYS A 109 9.00 10.10 1.59
C LYS A 109 8.88 8.97 2.59
N ARG A 110 9.99 8.28 2.84
CA ARG A 110 10.04 7.23 3.86
C ARG A 110 9.95 7.85 5.25
N MET A 111 9.07 7.31 6.08
CA MET A 111 8.98 7.68 7.48
C MET A 111 10.08 6.97 8.27
N ILE A 112 10.92 7.75 8.94
CA ILE A 112 12.02 7.30 9.80
C ILE A 112 11.85 7.89 11.21
N PRO A 113 12.46 7.30 12.26
CA PRO A 113 12.36 7.83 13.63
C PRO A 113 12.71 9.32 13.78
N GLN A 114 13.58 9.84 12.91
CA GLN A 114 14.02 11.24 12.89
C GLN A 114 13.05 12.18 12.15
N THR A 115 11.93 11.68 11.62
CA THR A 115 10.93 12.53 10.95
C THR A 115 10.27 13.45 11.98
N LEU A 116 10.23 14.75 11.70
CA LEU A 116 9.65 15.75 12.62
C LEU A 116 8.12 15.73 12.53
N GLY A 117 7.45 15.76 13.69
CA GLY A 117 5.99 15.83 13.80
C GLY A 117 5.42 14.88 14.84
N ARG A 118 4.11 14.97 15.06
CA ARG A 118 3.34 14.06 15.92
C ARG A 118 2.66 12.99 15.08
N TYR A 119 2.53 11.79 15.63
CA TYR A 119 1.95 10.64 14.94
C TYR A 119 0.71 10.17 15.67
N LEU A 120 -0.40 10.01 14.95
CA LEU A 120 -1.54 9.28 15.49
C LEU A 120 -1.27 7.77 15.41
N PRO A 121 -1.56 7.01 16.48
CA PRO A 121 -1.43 5.56 16.44
C PRO A 121 -2.47 4.96 15.50
N LEU A 122 -2.15 3.79 14.95
CA LEU A 122 -3.13 2.97 14.25
C LEU A 122 -4.10 2.38 15.28
N THR A 123 -5.27 3.01 15.49
CA THR A 123 -6.26 2.54 16.46
C THR A 123 -7.15 1.43 15.90
N ILE A 124 -7.26 1.32 14.58
CA ILE A 124 -8.02 0.25 13.91
C ILE A 124 -7.07 -0.84 13.42
N LYS A 125 -7.30 -2.09 13.84
CA LYS A 125 -6.49 -3.23 13.40
C LYS A 125 -6.51 -3.35 11.87
N ALA A 126 -5.35 -3.58 11.25
CA ALA A 126 -5.22 -3.70 9.80
C ALA A 126 -6.19 -4.72 9.18
N ARG A 127 -6.46 -5.83 9.89
CA ARG A 127 -7.47 -6.82 9.49
C ARG A 127 -8.88 -6.23 9.37
N ALA A 128 -9.31 -5.45 10.35
CA ALA A 128 -10.63 -4.82 10.32
C ALA A 128 -10.74 -3.79 9.18
N VAL A 129 -9.65 -3.05 8.92
CA VAL A 129 -9.60 -2.12 7.78
C VAL A 129 -9.65 -2.87 6.45
N LEU A 130 -8.98 -4.02 6.34
CA LEU A 130 -9.03 -4.87 5.16
C LEU A 130 -10.44 -5.45 4.93
N GLU A 131 -11.09 -5.96 5.97
CA GLU A 131 -12.47 -6.48 5.90
C GLU A 131 -13.45 -5.39 5.43
N LYS A 132 -13.29 -4.16 5.93
CA LYS A 132 -14.04 -2.98 5.44
C LYS A 132 -13.76 -2.70 3.96
N ALA A 133 -12.48 -2.72 3.55
CA ALA A 133 -12.07 -2.50 2.17
C ALA A 133 -12.67 -3.54 1.21
N ILE A 134 -12.72 -4.81 1.62
CA ILE A 134 -13.32 -5.91 0.86
C ILE A 134 -14.83 -5.67 0.66
N ARG A 135 -15.55 -5.29 1.72
CA ARG A 135 -17.02 -5.06 1.65
C ARG A 135 -17.41 -3.93 0.70
N LEU A 136 -16.61 -2.87 0.63
CA LEU A 136 -16.87 -1.71 -0.24
C LEU A 136 -16.58 -1.99 -1.73
N THR A 137 -16.05 -3.17 -2.03
CA THR A 137 -15.43 -3.47 -3.31
C THR A 137 -16.21 -4.60 -3.99
N PRO A 138 -17.04 -4.34 -5.01
CA PRO A 138 -17.88 -5.39 -5.63
C PRO A 138 -17.02 -6.47 -6.29
N LEU A 139 -17.29 -7.74 -5.97
CA LEU A 139 -16.58 -8.91 -6.49
C LEU A 139 -17.22 -9.39 -7.79
N ARG A 140 -16.38 -9.71 -8.78
CA ARG A 140 -16.83 -10.39 -9.99
C ARG A 140 -16.76 -11.89 -9.73
N VAL A 141 -17.89 -12.59 -9.87
CA VAL A 141 -17.96 -14.05 -9.74
C VAL A 141 -17.94 -14.64 -11.15
N GLU A 142 -16.93 -15.46 -11.44
CA GLU A 142 -16.99 -16.33 -12.62
C GLU A 142 -17.85 -17.53 -12.25
N ARG A 143 -19.07 -17.59 -12.81
CA ARG A 143 -19.89 -18.80 -12.74
C ARG A 143 -19.13 -19.90 -13.47
N ARG A 144 -18.94 -21.05 -12.82
CA ARG A 144 -18.60 -22.28 -13.52
C ARG A 144 -19.72 -22.57 -14.52
N GLU A 145 -19.52 -22.25 -15.80
CA GLU A 145 -20.23 -22.98 -16.84
C GLU A 145 -19.85 -24.44 -16.66
N THR A 146 -20.86 -25.28 -16.48
CA THR A 146 -20.74 -26.71 -16.28
C THR A 146 -20.13 -27.35 -17.52
N VAL A 147 -18.80 -27.32 -17.65
CA VAL A 147 -18.08 -28.27 -18.51
C VAL A 147 -17.90 -29.55 -17.70
N ARG A 148 -19.01 -30.25 -17.45
CA ARG A 148 -18.99 -31.70 -17.23
C ARG A 148 -19.17 -32.33 -18.62
N LYS A 149 -18.11 -32.35 -19.43
CA LYS A 149 -18.01 -33.43 -20.41
C LYS A 149 -17.54 -34.67 -19.64
N PRO A 150 -18.30 -35.77 -19.62
CA PRO A 150 -17.79 -37.01 -19.06
C PRO A 150 -16.54 -37.39 -19.84
N VAL A 151 -15.45 -37.66 -19.12
CA VAL A 151 -14.26 -38.29 -19.69
C VAL A 151 -14.65 -39.73 -19.95
N THR A 152 -14.98 -40.05 -21.20
CA THR A 152 -15.10 -41.44 -21.66
C THR A 152 -13.68 -41.98 -21.79
N TYR A 153 -13.36 -42.98 -20.98
CA TYR A 153 -12.20 -43.83 -21.24
C TYR A 153 -12.66 -44.88 -22.25
N ASP A 154 -12.27 -44.69 -23.50
CA ASP A 154 -12.34 -45.77 -24.49
C ASP A 154 -11.19 -46.72 -24.17
N GLY A 155 -11.55 -47.83 -23.50
CA GLY A 155 -10.65 -48.93 -23.28
C GLY A 155 -10.65 -49.85 -24.51
N GLU A 156 -9.51 -49.88 -25.20
CA GLU A 156 -9.04 -51.00 -26.02
C GLU A 156 -7.54 -51.21 -25.76
#